data_AF-A0A5B0RMV7-F1
#
_entry.id   AF-A0A5B0RMV7-F1
#
_cell.length_a   1.000
_cell.length_b   1.000
_cell.length_c   1.000
_cell.angle_alpha   90.00
_cell.angle_beta   90.00
_cell.angle_gamma   90.00
#
_symmetry.space_group_name_H-M   'P 1'
#
loop_
_entity.id
_entity.type
_entity.pdbx_description
1 polymer ?
#
loop_
_entity_poly.entity_id
_entity_poly.type
_entity_poly.pdbx_seq_one_letter_code
_entity_poly.pdbx_strand_id
1 'polypeptide(L)'
;MTIDWTEMSKQLLMSKQLLLTRFFEGLIENVPDSPNVLALALSASKFLDLLLVLQTEDFQIHQWMFITDTIDAMYPPDSWFPHAIIDRIAETLRETLANQLTDGRRDSPSPPPLSSPHIPRLMTPSLSRNSSFSFRPPNTLRDFIHPQHGSQSATIGRKPLLNKIKKIENIRPLERFFSKISMMNYEACYAGGGIDWESVEFDLECDLFDGKDHILT
;
A
#
# COMPACT_ATOMS: atom_id res chain seq x y z
N MET A 1 44.15 13.97 -8.68
CA MET A 1 43.24 13.46 -7.62
C MET A 1 41.89 13.32 -8.26
N THR A 2 41.54 12.13 -8.72
CA THR A 2 40.32 11.87 -9.49
C THR A 2 39.20 11.63 -8.48
N ILE A 3 38.15 12.44 -8.52
CA ILE A 3 36.95 12.22 -7.69
C ILE A 3 36.29 10.94 -8.20
N ASP A 4 36.18 9.94 -7.33
CA ASP A 4 35.40 8.74 -7.62
C ASP A 4 33.92 9.02 -7.36
N TRP A 5 33.25 9.46 -8.42
CA TRP A 5 31.81 9.75 -8.42
C TRP A 5 30.97 8.52 -8.07
N THR A 6 31.48 7.31 -8.30
CA THR A 6 30.80 6.06 -7.98
C THR A 6 30.69 5.89 -6.47
N GLU A 7 31.81 6.04 -5.76
CA GLU A 7 31.85 5.91 -4.30
C GLU A 7 31.04 7.04 -3.63
N MET A 8 31.13 8.27 -4.16
CA MET A 8 30.29 9.37 -3.67
C MET A 8 28.80 9.12 -3.87
N SER A 9 28.39 8.55 -5.01
CA SER A 9 26.98 8.20 -5.27
C SER A 9 26.47 7.13 -4.30
N LYS A 10 27.30 6.13 -3.97
CA LYS A 10 26.99 5.09 -2.98
C LYS A 10 26.87 5.67 -1.58
N GLN A 11 27.79 6.53 -1.15
CA GLN A 11 27.72 7.19 0.16
C GLN A 11 26.50 8.10 0.28
N LEU A 12 26.18 8.84 -0.79
CA LEU A 12 24.98 9.66 -0.83
C LEU A 12 23.72 8.81 -0.73
N LEU A 13 23.67 7.67 -1.42
CA LEU A 13 22.56 6.74 -1.34
C LEU A 13 22.43 6.12 0.06
N MET A 14 23.53 5.67 0.66
CA MET A 14 23.54 5.17 2.04
C MET A 14 23.07 6.23 3.04
N SER A 15 23.47 7.49 2.86
CA SER A 15 23.04 8.59 3.72
C SER A 15 21.54 8.86 3.58
N LYS A 16 21.01 8.83 2.35
CA LYS A 16 19.57 8.96 2.09
C LYS A 16 18.77 7.78 2.64
N GLN A 17 19.30 6.56 2.49
CA GLN A 17 18.75 5.33 3.04
C GLN A 17 18.61 5.42 4.56
N LEU A 18 19.69 5.80 5.25
CA LEU A 18 19.69 5.96 6.70
C LEU A 18 18.67 7.00 7.16
N LEU A 19 18.58 8.13 6.44
CA LEU A 19 17.62 9.18 6.76
C LEU A 19 16.17 8.68 6.63
N LEU A 20 15.85 7.98 5.54
CA LEU A 20 14.52 7.37 5.36
C LEU A 20 14.21 6.35 6.43
N THR A 21 15.13 5.43 6.71
CA THR A 21 14.96 4.41 7.75
C THR A 21 14.66 5.05 9.09
N ARG A 22 15.48 6.00 9.54
CA ARG A 22 15.29 6.71 10.81
C ARG A 22 13.98 7.47 10.87
N PHE A 23 13.59 8.13 9.77
CA PHE A 23 12.34 8.86 9.71
C PHE A 23 11.13 7.93 9.82
N PHE A 24 11.10 6.85 9.03
CA PHE A 24 10.00 5.89 9.05
C PHE A 24 9.92 5.10 10.36
N GLU A 25 11.04 4.78 10.98
CA GLU A 25 11.05 4.22 12.35
C GLU A 25 10.46 5.20 13.37
N GLY A 26 10.76 6.49 13.26
CA GLY A 26 10.11 7.52 14.08
C GLY A 26 8.59 7.57 13.88
N LEU A 27 8.09 7.32 12.67
CA LEU A 27 6.65 7.21 12.40
C LEU A 27 5.98 5.99 13.05
N ILE A 28 6.74 4.91 13.32
CA ILE A 28 6.23 3.76 14.09
C ILE A 28 6.01 4.17 15.55
N GLU A 29 6.91 4.96 16.12
CA GLU A 29 6.83 5.37 17.53
C GLU A 29 5.81 6.48 17.76
N ASN A 30 5.62 7.38 16.80
CA ASN A 30 4.73 8.52 16.92
C ASN A 30 3.96 8.79 15.62
N VAL A 31 2.64 8.65 15.69
CA VAL A 31 1.76 9.03 14.58
C VAL A 31 1.81 10.55 14.41
N PRO A 32 2.07 11.06 13.20
CA PRO A 32 2.28 12.48 12.98
C PRO A 32 0.97 13.26 13.04
N ASP A 33 0.89 14.19 13.98
CA ASP A 33 -0.27 15.09 14.14
C ASP A 33 0.01 16.53 13.69
N SER A 34 1.28 16.91 13.56
CA SER A 34 1.64 18.26 13.14
C SER A 34 1.65 18.40 11.60
N PRO A 35 1.16 19.51 11.03
CA PRO A 35 1.13 19.72 9.58
C PRO A 35 2.50 19.59 8.90
N ASN A 36 3.58 20.04 9.58
CA ASN A 36 4.94 19.96 9.06
C ASN A 36 5.44 18.52 8.97
N VAL A 37 5.19 17.71 10.01
CA VAL A 37 5.61 16.30 10.01
C VAL A 37 4.74 15.49 9.05
N LEU A 38 3.45 15.83 8.90
CA LEU A 38 2.56 15.25 7.89
C LEU A 38 3.07 15.53 6.46
N ALA A 39 3.48 16.77 6.17
CA ALA A 39 4.07 17.11 4.87
C ALA A 39 5.39 16.36 4.63
N LEU A 40 6.23 16.21 5.66
CA LEU A 40 7.45 15.42 5.59
C LEU A 40 7.16 13.93 5.36
N ALA A 41 6.16 13.38 6.04
CA ALA A 41 5.72 11.99 5.88
C ALA A 41 5.23 11.72 4.46
N LEU A 42 4.43 12.63 3.90
CA LEU A 42 4.02 12.54 2.50
C LEU A 42 5.21 12.59 1.55
N SER A 43 6.12 13.55 1.75
CA SER A 43 7.30 13.72 0.89
C SER A 43 8.23 12.49 0.93
N ALA A 44 8.49 11.94 2.12
CA ALA A 44 9.28 10.73 2.29
C ALA A 44 8.59 9.51 1.67
N SER A 45 7.26 9.40 1.79
CA SER A 45 6.46 8.33 1.20
C SER A 45 6.49 8.40 -0.32
N LYS A 46 6.35 9.59 -0.92
CA LYS A 46 6.48 9.81 -2.37
C LYS A 46 7.86 9.48 -2.89
N PHE A 47 8.90 9.87 -2.14
CA PHE A 47 10.26 9.52 -2.52
C PHE A 47 10.48 7.99 -2.49
N LEU A 48 9.98 7.30 -1.47
CA LEU A 48 10.02 5.83 -1.42
C LEU A 48 9.23 5.18 -2.57
N ASP A 49 8.03 5.67 -2.85
CA ASP A 49 7.18 5.22 -3.96
C ASP A 49 7.92 5.35 -5.31
N LEU A 50 8.58 6.49 -5.54
CA LEU A 50 9.40 6.69 -6.73
C LEU A 50 10.59 5.71 -6.80
N LEU A 51 11.31 5.47 -5.70
CA LEU A 51 12.41 4.51 -5.66
C LEU A 51 11.93 3.09 -6.02
N LEU A 52 10.75 2.70 -5.53
CA LEU A 52 10.12 1.42 -5.81
C LEU A 52 9.64 1.32 -7.27
N VAL A 53 9.13 2.40 -7.85
CA VAL A 53 8.74 2.43 -9.27
C VAL A 53 9.95 2.30 -10.18
N LEU A 54 11.05 3.01 -9.87
CA LEU A 54 12.23 3.03 -10.73
C LEU A 54 13.03 1.72 -10.68
N GLN A 55 13.01 0.99 -9.55
CA GLN A 55 13.76 -0.27 -9.37
C GLN A 55 15.25 -0.13 -9.76
N THR A 56 15.92 0.92 -9.29
CA THR A 56 17.35 1.10 -9.56
C THR A 56 18.17 0.01 -8.86
N GLU A 57 19.25 -0.46 -9.48
CA GLU A 57 20.06 -1.57 -8.96
C GLU A 57 20.55 -1.31 -7.52
N ASP A 58 21.02 -0.09 -7.24
CA ASP A 58 21.54 0.25 -5.92
C ASP A 58 20.44 0.28 -4.83
N PHE A 59 19.20 0.61 -5.20
CA PHE A 59 18.08 0.61 -4.25
C PHE A 59 17.55 -0.80 -3.99
N GLN A 60 17.49 -1.66 -5.02
CA GLN A 60 16.97 -3.02 -4.91
C GLN A 60 17.68 -3.84 -3.81
N ILE A 61 19.00 -3.66 -3.64
CA ILE A 61 19.78 -4.33 -2.58
C ILE A 61 19.28 -3.97 -1.17
N HIS A 62 18.67 -2.79 -1.02
CA HIS A 62 18.20 -2.23 0.25
C HIS A 62 16.68 -2.25 0.41
N GLN A 63 15.94 -2.56 -0.66
CA GLN A 63 14.48 -2.51 -0.74
C GLN A 63 13.79 -3.33 0.36
N TRP A 64 14.34 -4.51 0.66
CA TRP A 64 13.81 -5.44 1.67
C TRP A 64 13.69 -4.85 3.08
N MET A 65 14.46 -3.79 3.40
CA MET A 65 14.34 -3.10 4.68
C MET A 65 13.05 -2.28 4.77
N PHE A 66 12.54 -1.80 3.64
CA PHE A 66 11.35 -0.94 3.61
C PHE A 66 10.07 -1.72 3.37
N ILE A 67 10.07 -2.63 2.40
CA ILE A 67 8.86 -3.38 2.01
C ILE A 67 9.12 -4.89 1.94
N THR A 68 8.06 -5.68 2.07
CA THR A 68 8.10 -7.10 1.72
C THR A 68 7.95 -7.26 0.21
N ASP A 69 9.00 -7.70 -0.47
CA ASP A 69 9.05 -7.85 -1.94
C ASP A 69 8.99 -9.33 -2.40
N THR A 70 8.60 -10.21 -1.49
CA THR A 70 8.40 -11.64 -1.73
C THR A 70 6.91 -11.98 -1.83
N ILE A 71 6.63 -13.24 -2.15
CA ILE A 71 5.27 -13.80 -2.16
C ILE A 71 4.55 -13.64 -0.82
N ASP A 72 5.29 -13.45 0.28
CA ASP A 72 4.73 -13.26 1.62
C ASP A 72 3.87 -11.99 1.73
N ALA A 73 4.06 -11.01 0.83
CA ALA A 73 3.20 -9.83 0.72
C ALA A 73 1.77 -10.18 0.25
N MET A 74 1.60 -11.28 -0.49
CA MET A 74 0.31 -11.75 -1.00
C MET A 74 -0.27 -12.88 -0.13
N TYR A 75 0.59 -13.79 0.32
CA TYR A 75 0.21 -14.96 1.13
C TYR A 75 1.06 -14.98 2.40
N PRO A 76 0.71 -14.14 3.40
CA PRO A 76 1.44 -14.11 4.66
C PRO A 76 1.27 -15.46 5.39
N PRO A 77 2.36 -16.03 5.95
CA PRO A 77 2.31 -17.20 6.83
C PRO A 77 1.40 -17.01 8.06
N ASP A 78 0.93 -18.11 8.67
CA ASP A 78 0.03 -18.07 9.84
C ASP A 78 0.62 -17.33 11.05
N SER A 79 1.95 -17.34 11.21
CA SER A 79 2.68 -16.60 12.26
C SER A 79 3.46 -15.41 11.70
N TRP A 80 2.94 -14.76 10.65
CA TRP A 80 3.62 -13.66 9.98
C TRP A 80 3.83 -12.48 10.92
N PHE A 81 5.05 -11.93 10.87
CA PHE A 81 5.39 -10.68 11.50
C PHE A 81 6.04 -9.76 10.44
N PRO A 82 5.55 -8.53 10.27
CA PRO A 82 6.14 -7.61 9.32
C PRO A 82 7.54 -7.20 9.79
N HIS A 83 8.56 -7.58 9.02
CA HIS A 83 9.94 -7.17 9.29
C HIS A 83 10.26 -5.84 8.60
N ALA A 84 9.66 -5.63 7.43
CA ALA A 84 9.86 -4.43 6.63
C ALA A 84 9.23 -3.20 7.31
N ILE A 85 9.93 -2.07 7.27
CA ILE A 85 9.57 -0.87 8.03
C ILE A 85 8.17 -0.37 7.66
N ILE A 86 7.82 -0.37 6.38
CA ILE A 86 6.51 0.13 5.92
C ILE A 86 5.37 -0.79 6.36
N ASP A 87 5.56 -2.11 6.30
CA ASP A 87 4.55 -3.06 6.76
C ASP A 87 4.31 -2.92 8.27
N ARG A 88 5.36 -2.62 9.05
CA ARG A 88 5.24 -2.30 10.48
C ARG A 88 4.47 -1.00 10.72
N ILE A 89 4.73 0.04 9.94
CA ILE A 89 3.95 1.29 10.00
C ILE A 89 2.47 1.02 9.70
N ALA A 90 2.17 0.22 8.68
CA ALA A 90 0.81 -0.13 8.32
C ALA A 90 0.06 -0.80 9.48
N GLU A 91 0.70 -1.75 10.17
CA GLU A 91 0.17 -2.39 11.39
C GLU A 91 -0.12 -1.36 12.48
N THR A 92 0.90 -0.58 12.87
CA THR A 92 0.78 0.40 13.97
C THR A 92 -0.27 1.47 13.69
N LEU A 93 -0.35 1.97 12.45
CA LEU A 93 -1.37 2.93 12.06
C LEU A 93 -2.75 2.31 12.12
N ARG A 94 -2.95 1.09 11.60
CA ARG A 94 -4.24 0.42 11.64
C ARG A 94 -4.72 0.20 13.09
N GLU A 95 -3.85 -0.23 13.99
CA GLU A 95 -4.16 -0.38 15.41
C GLU A 95 -4.55 0.96 16.05
N THR A 96 -3.75 2.01 15.84
CA THR A 96 -4.01 3.36 16.37
C THR A 96 -5.35 3.91 15.87
N LEU A 97 -5.62 3.77 14.57
CA LEU A 97 -6.87 4.20 13.95
C LEU A 97 -8.07 3.39 14.44
N ALA A 98 -7.91 2.09 14.72
CA ALA A 98 -8.97 1.26 15.28
C ALA A 98 -9.29 1.66 16.73
N ASN A 99 -8.28 1.92 17.55
CA ASN A 99 -8.45 2.35 18.95
C ASN A 99 -9.22 3.67 19.05
N GLN A 100 -8.93 4.63 18.16
CA GLN A 100 -9.67 5.91 18.06
C GLN A 100 -11.18 5.72 17.85
N LEU A 101 -11.60 4.68 17.10
CA LEU A 101 -13.02 4.40 16.88
C LEU A 101 -13.70 3.77 18.10
N THR A 102 -12.96 3.01 18.91
CA THR A 102 -13.50 2.35 20.10
C THR A 102 -13.73 3.32 21.27
N ASP A 103 -12.94 4.40 21.34
CA ASP A 103 -13.03 5.35 22.45
C ASP A 103 -14.31 6.20 22.41
N GLY A 104 -14.75 6.60 21.20
CA GLY A 104 -16.01 7.34 21.01
C GLY A 104 -17.29 6.55 21.32
N ARG A 105 -17.21 5.23 21.57
CA ARG A 105 -18.37 4.39 21.92
C ARG A 105 -18.62 4.29 23.43
N ARG A 106 -17.67 4.73 24.28
CA ARG A 106 -17.80 4.62 25.75
C ARG A 106 -18.71 5.68 26.38
N ASP A 107 -19.06 6.74 25.67
CA ASP A 107 -19.97 7.80 26.18
C ASP A 107 -21.44 7.62 25.77
N SER A 108 -21.80 6.51 25.13
CA SER A 108 -23.22 6.19 24.90
C SER A 108 -23.76 5.34 26.04
N PRO A 109 -24.73 5.82 26.84
CA PRO A 109 -25.37 5.01 27.87
C PRO A 109 -26.07 3.83 27.17
N SER A 110 -25.72 2.61 27.58
CA SER A 110 -26.40 1.39 27.16
C SER A 110 -27.92 1.56 27.33
N PRO A 111 -28.75 1.28 26.31
CA PRO A 111 -30.18 1.17 26.54
C PRO A 111 -30.41 0.05 27.57
N PRO A 112 -31.34 0.24 28.53
CA PRO A 112 -31.62 -0.78 29.55
C PRO A 112 -32.06 -2.09 28.87
N PRO A 113 -31.78 -3.26 29.47
CA PRO A 113 -32.25 -4.53 28.94
C PRO A 113 -33.78 -4.52 28.93
N LEU A 114 -34.39 -4.47 27.75
CA LEU A 114 -35.81 -4.74 27.60
C LEU A 114 -36.03 -6.21 27.95
N SER A 115 -36.70 -6.43 29.08
CA SER A 115 -37.28 -7.72 29.47
C SER A 115 -38.17 -8.24 28.34
N SER A 116 -37.67 -9.21 27.59
CA SER A 116 -38.46 -9.87 26.55
C SER A 116 -39.38 -10.91 27.20
N PRO A 117 -40.69 -10.90 26.93
CA PRO A 117 -41.61 -11.87 27.48
C PRO A 117 -41.34 -13.28 26.94
N HIS A 118 -41.30 -14.26 27.84
CA HIS A 118 -41.23 -15.68 27.52
C HIS A 118 -42.40 -16.10 26.62
N ILE A 119 -42.09 -16.50 25.39
CA ILE A 119 -42.96 -17.31 24.54
C ILE A 119 -42.42 -18.75 24.60
N PRO A 120 -43.21 -19.75 25.02
CA PRO A 120 -42.74 -21.13 25.07
C PRO A 120 -42.45 -21.66 23.66
N ARG A 121 -41.24 -22.19 23.51
CA ARG A 121 -40.67 -22.77 22.29
C ARG A 121 -41.43 -24.04 21.90
N LEU A 122 -42.23 -23.99 20.84
CA LEU A 122 -42.77 -25.18 20.18
C LEU A 122 -41.67 -25.79 19.30
N MET A 123 -41.26 -27.03 19.59
CA MET A 123 -40.35 -27.77 18.73
C MET A 123 -41.06 -28.14 17.42
N THR A 124 -40.49 -27.73 16.28
CA THR A 124 -40.83 -28.29 14.96
C THR A 124 -39.59 -28.94 14.36
N PRO A 125 -39.68 -30.18 13.85
CA PRO A 125 -38.56 -30.85 13.21
C PRO A 125 -38.43 -30.36 11.77
N SER A 126 -37.21 -29.98 11.35
CA SER A 126 -36.89 -29.68 9.96
C SER A 126 -36.04 -30.81 9.39
N LEU A 127 -36.62 -31.57 8.47
CA LEU A 127 -35.93 -32.53 7.61
C LEU A 127 -35.60 -31.88 6.26
N SER A 128 -34.34 -32.08 5.83
CA SER A 128 -33.82 -32.06 4.46
C SER A 128 -33.96 -30.81 3.60
N ARG A 129 -32.80 -30.30 3.16
CA ARG A 129 -32.58 -30.01 1.73
C ARG A 129 -31.10 -30.12 1.34
N ASN A 130 -30.79 -31.18 0.60
CA ASN A 130 -29.59 -31.28 -0.21
C ASN A 130 -29.48 -30.05 -1.13
N SER A 131 -28.35 -29.38 -1.11
CA SER A 131 -27.92 -28.53 -2.22
C SER A 131 -26.57 -29.02 -2.74
N SER A 132 -26.65 -29.88 -3.74
CA SER A 132 -25.57 -30.11 -4.68
C SER A 132 -25.33 -28.82 -5.45
N PHE A 133 -24.11 -28.27 -5.39
CA PHE A 133 -23.64 -27.34 -6.39
C PHE A 133 -22.29 -27.82 -6.92
N SER A 134 -22.30 -28.09 -8.22
CA SER A 134 -21.21 -28.69 -8.99
C SER A 134 -19.98 -27.79 -9.01
N PHE A 135 -18.84 -28.33 -8.61
CA PHE A 135 -17.53 -27.81 -9.00
C PHE A 135 -17.33 -28.06 -10.51
N ARG A 136 -17.16 -27.00 -11.28
CA ARG A 136 -16.65 -27.09 -12.65
C ARG A 136 -15.27 -26.42 -12.68
N PRO A 137 -14.17 -27.17 -12.80
CA PRO A 137 -12.84 -26.57 -12.91
C PRO A 137 -12.70 -25.83 -14.25
N PRO A 138 -11.91 -24.75 -14.33
CA PRO A 138 -11.57 -24.13 -15.60
C PRO A 138 -10.67 -25.09 -16.40
N ASN A 139 -11.13 -25.52 -17.56
CA ASN A 139 -10.33 -26.29 -18.50
C ASN A 139 -9.16 -25.43 -19.00
N THR A 140 -7.94 -25.83 -18.65
CA THR A 140 -6.73 -25.56 -19.42
C THR A 140 -6.80 -26.37 -20.71
N LEU A 141 -7.06 -25.71 -21.85
CA LEU A 141 -6.69 -26.26 -23.15
C LEU A 141 -6.14 -25.14 -24.03
N ARG A 142 -4.87 -25.31 -24.35
CA ARG A 142 -4.10 -24.58 -25.35
C ARG A 142 -4.78 -24.72 -26.70
N ASP A 143 -4.97 -23.63 -27.42
CA ASP A 143 -5.05 -23.67 -28.88
C ASP A 143 -4.23 -22.53 -29.48
N PHE A 144 -3.49 -22.90 -30.51
CA PHE A 144 -2.42 -22.17 -31.16
C PHE A 144 -2.95 -21.27 -32.31
N ILE A 145 -2.44 -20.03 -32.36
CA ILE A 145 -2.10 -19.17 -33.53
C ILE A 145 -3.18 -18.76 -34.56
N HIS A 146 -3.47 -17.44 -34.66
CA HIS A 146 -3.22 -16.48 -35.80
C HIS A 146 -3.82 -15.07 -35.43
N PRO A 147 -3.62 -13.93 -36.15
CA PRO A 147 -2.92 -12.76 -35.63
C PRO A 147 -3.69 -11.41 -35.81
N GLN A 148 -3.10 -10.34 -35.28
CA GLN A 148 -3.32 -8.93 -35.67
C GLN A 148 -4.78 -8.39 -35.63
N HIS A 149 -5.15 -7.86 -34.46
CA HIS A 149 -5.77 -6.53 -34.42
C HIS A 149 -5.32 -5.87 -33.12
N GLY A 150 -4.77 -4.64 -33.22
CA GLY A 150 -4.19 -3.90 -32.11
C GLY A 150 -5.18 -3.67 -30.98
N SER A 151 -5.24 -4.61 -30.04
CA SER A 151 -5.59 -4.31 -28.66
C SER A 151 -4.39 -3.56 -28.10
N GLN A 152 -4.61 -2.30 -27.72
CA GLN A 152 -3.78 -1.63 -26.74
C GLN A 152 -3.81 -2.52 -25.48
N SER A 153 -2.94 -3.54 -25.44
CA SER A 153 -2.54 -4.15 -24.19
C SER A 153 -1.86 -3.01 -23.48
N ALA A 154 -2.64 -2.22 -22.73
CA ALA A 154 -2.11 -1.25 -21.81
C ALA A 154 -1.09 -2.03 -20.99
N THR A 155 0.18 -1.88 -21.35
CA THR A 155 1.29 -2.42 -20.59
C THR A 155 1.05 -1.84 -19.22
N ILE A 156 0.64 -2.66 -18.26
CA ILE A 156 0.39 -2.21 -16.89
C ILE A 156 1.77 -1.85 -16.36
N GLY A 157 2.18 -0.62 -16.64
CA GLY A 157 3.47 -0.11 -16.26
C GLY A 157 3.45 0.21 -14.77
N ARG A 158 4.59 0.00 -14.12
CA ARG A 158 4.83 0.44 -12.75
C ARG A 158 4.65 1.95 -12.70
N LYS A 159 3.73 2.42 -11.86
CA LYS A 159 3.39 3.83 -11.71
C LYS A 159 3.38 4.20 -10.21
N PRO A 160 3.68 5.46 -9.85
CA PRO A 160 3.58 5.89 -8.46
C PRO A 160 2.15 5.74 -7.93
N LEU A 161 2.01 5.24 -6.71
CA LEU A 161 0.74 5.05 -6.00
C LEU A 161 0.20 6.35 -5.39
N LEU A 162 1.09 7.30 -5.08
CA LEU A 162 0.76 8.55 -4.39
C LEU A 162 0.50 9.73 -5.33
N ASN A 163 0.41 9.49 -6.64
CA ASN A 163 0.39 10.52 -7.69
C ASN A 163 -0.77 11.53 -7.65
N LYS A 164 -1.78 11.30 -6.81
CA LYS A 164 -2.96 12.17 -6.67
C LYS A 164 -2.98 12.96 -5.37
N ILE A 165 -1.98 12.79 -4.51
CA ILE A 165 -1.98 13.35 -3.16
C ILE A 165 -0.94 14.47 -3.08
N LYS A 166 -1.38 15.72 -3.14
CA LYS A 166 -0.49 16.90 -3.00
C LYS A 166 -0.24 17.29 -1.54
N LYS A 167 -1.26 17.10 -0.69
CA LYS A 167 -1.23 17.49 0.72
C LYS A 167 -2.12 16.55 1.51
N ILE A 168 -1.74 16.32 2.77
CA ILE A 168 -2.54 15.57 3.73
C ILE A 168 -2.75 16.42 4.98
N GLU A 169 -3.97 16.36 5.53
CA GLU A 169 -4.33 17.02 6.79
C GLU A 169 -4.29 16.06 7.99
N ASN A 170 -4.23 14.76 7.71
CA ASN A 170 -4.11 13.69 8.70
C ASN A 170 -3.40 12.50 8.04
N ILE A 171 -3.00 11.51 8.83
CA ILE A 171 -2.21 10.36 8.37
C ILE A 171 -3.00 9.35 7.52
N ARG A 172 -4.35 9.38 7.54
CA ARG A 172 -5.20 8.35 6.92
C ARG A 172 -4.92 8.10 5.42
N PRO A 173 -4.65 9.11 4.58
CA PRO A 173 -4.34 8.87 3.17
C PRO A 173 -3.07 8.01 2.96
N LEU A 174 -2.10 8.09 3.87
CA LEU A 174 -0.87 7.29 3.81
C LEU A 174 -1.06 5.86 4.33
N GLU A 175 -2.04 5.62 5.22
CA GLU A 175 -2.34 4.27 5.70
C GLU A 175 -2.60 3.31 4.54
N ARG A 176 -3.43 3.71 3.57
CA ARG A 176 -3.72 2.87 2.39
C ARG A 176 -2.48 2.59 1.56
N PHE A 177 -1.56 3.54 1.45
CA PHE A 177 -0.31 3.37 0.75
C PHE A 177 0.57 2.36 1.48
N PHE A 178 0.82 2.56 2.77
CA PHE A 178 1.65 1.66 3.58
C PHE A 178 1.10 0.24 3.62
N SER A 179 -0.23 0.10 3.75
CA SER A 179 -0.91 -1.21 3.78
C SER A 179 -0.87 -1.96 2.45
N LYS A 180 -0.53 -1.31 1.33
CA LYS A 180 -0.60 -1.93 -0.01
C LYS A 180 0.70 -1.96 -0.77
N ILE A 181 1.67 -1.10 -0.45
CA ILE A 181 2.85 -0.91 -1.30
C ILE A 181 3.66 -2.20 -1.48
N SER A 182 3.80 -3.03 -0.45
CA SER A 182 4.49 -4.32 -0.53
C SER A 182 3.85 -5.26 -1.57
N MET A 183 2.52 -5.47 -1.46
CA MET A 183 1.76 -6.29 -2.40
C MET A 183 1.77 -5.69 -3.82
N MET A 184 1.53 -4.39 -3.95
CA MET A 184 1.50 -3.73 -5.25
C MET A 184 2.87 -3.73 -5.94
N ASN A 185 3.96 -3.57 -5.18
CA ASN A 185 5.30 -3.66 -5.72
C ASN A 185 5.61 -5.10 -6.19
N TYR A 186 5.25 -6.10 -5.39
CA TYR A 186 5.39 -7.51 -5.77
C TYR A 186 4.63 -7.81 -7.07
N GLU A 187 3.34 -7.47 -7.14
CA GLU A 187 2.52 -7.68 -8.33
C GLU A 187 3.11 -6.99 -9.55
N ALA A 188 3.52 -5.72 -9.42
CA ALA A 188 3.98 -4.93 -10.55
C ALA A 188 5.35 -5.40 -11.08
N CYS A 189 6.24 -5.87 -10.21
CA CYS A 189 7.53 -6.43 -10.63
C CYS A 189 7.36 -7.78 -11.34
N TYR A 190 6.45 -8.64 -10.84
CA TYR A 190 6.23 -9.97 -11.43
C TYR A 190 5.31 -9.96 -12.65
N ALA A 191 4.46 -8.94 -12.82
CA ALA A 191 3.62 -8.76 -14.00
C ALA A 191 4.43 -8.52 -15.30
N GLY A 192 5.73 -8.25 -15.20
CA GLY A 192 6.62 -8.05 -16.36
C GLY A 192 6.38 -6.72 -17.10
N GLY A 193 5.67 -5.78 -16.47
CA GLY A 193 5.44 -4.44 -17.01
C GLY A 193 6.67 -3.54 -16.90
N GLY A 194 6.88 -2.71 -17.92
CA GLY A 194 7.87 -1.63 -17.89
C GLY A 194 7.52 -0.54 -16.88
N ILE A 195 8.34 0.51 -16.82
CA ILE A 195 8.00 1.72 -16.04
C ILE A 195 7.03 2.57 -16.87
N ASP A 196 5.95 3.04 -16.24
CA ASP A 196 5.02 4.01 -16.80
C ASP A 196 5.65 5.42 -16.67
N TRP A 197 6.55 5.75 -17.60
CA TRP A 197 7.29 7.01 -17.57
C TRP A 197 6.38 8.23 -17.67
N GLU A 198 5.28 8.16 -18.43
CA GLU A 198 4.30 9.24 -18.52
C GLU A 198 3.69 9.55 -17.14
N SER A 199 3.34 8.51 -16.37
CA SER A 199 2.83 8.69 -15.01
C SER A 199 3.88 9.23 -14.04
N VAL A 200 5.15 8.84 -14.19
CA VAL A 200 6.26 9.32 -13.35
C VAL A 200 6.56 10.80 -13.64
N GLU A 201 6.66 11.16 -14.92
CA GLU A 201 6.89 12.55 -15.33
C GLU A 201 5.74 13.45 -14.87
N PHE A 202 4.49 13.02 -15.05
CA PHE A 202 3.32 13.78 -14.61
C PHE A 202 3.30 13.98 -13.07
N ASP A 203 3.63 12.95 -12.30
CA ASP A 203 3.69 13.04 -10.83
C ASP A 203 4.78 14.01 -10.36
N LEU A 204 5.98 13.88 -10.94
CA LEU A 204 7.10 14.79 -10.66
C LEU A 204 6.78 16.23 -11.06
N GLU A 205 6.12 16.42 -12.20
CA GLU A 205 5.74 17.74 -12.67
C GLU A 205 4.74 18.38 -11.71
N CYS A 206 3.76 17.61 -11.23
CA CYS A 206 2.77 18.05 -10.25
C CYS A 206 3.37 18.41 -8.88
N ASP A 207 4.45 17.73 -8.48
CA ASP A 207 5.12 17.94 -7.20
C ASP A 207 6.17 19.05 -7.20
N LEU A 208 6.93 19.15 -8.29
CA LEU A 208 8.04 20.10 -8.39
C LEU A 208 7.59 21.46 -8.90
N PHE A 209 6.65 21.47 -9.84
CA PHE A 209 6.07 22.69 -10.37
C PHE A 209 4.70 22.81 -9.73
N ASP A 210 4.54 23.81 -8.86
CA ASP A 210 3.28 24.22 -8.25
C ASP A 210 2.21 24.16 -9.34
N GLY A 211 1.47 23.05 -9.37
CA GLY A 211 0.68 22.72 -10.55
C GLY A 211 -0.29 23.87 -10.70
N LYS A 212 -0.10 24.70 -11.73
CA LYS A 212 -1.00 25.82 -12.03
C LYS A 212 -2.38 25.24 -11.87
N ASP A 213 -3.13 25.77 -10.90
CA ASP A 213 -4.56 25.59 -10.90
C ASP A 213 -4.98 26.12 -12.26
N HIS A 214 -5.17 25.21 -13.23
CA HIS A 214 -5.82 25.51 -14.48
C HIS A 214 -7.29 25.71 -14.10
N ILE A 215 -7.55 26.80 -13.40
CA ILE A 215 -8.82 27.49 -13.38
C ILE A 215 -8.97 27.94 -14.83
N LEU A 216 -9.64 27.08 -15.60
CA LEU A 216 -10.23 27.45 -16.87
C LEU A 216 -11.20 28.60 -16.57
N THR A 217 -10.75 29.83 -16.82
CA THR A 217 -11.62 30.94 -17.20
C THR A 217 -12.22 30.67 -18.57
#